data_AF-A0A2D6G8J4-F1
#
_entry.id   AF-A0A2D6G8J4-F1
#
_cell.length_a   1.000
_cell.length_b   1.000
_cell.length_c   1.000
_cell.angle_alpha   90.00
_cell.angle_beta   90.00
_cell.angle_gamma   90.00
#
_symmetry.space_group_name_H-M   'P 1'
#
loop_
_entity.id
_entity.type
_entity.pdbx_description
1 polymer ?
#
loop_
_entity_poly.entity_id
_entity_poly.type
_entity_poly.pdbx_seq_one_letter_code
_entity_poly.pdbx_strand_id
1 'polypeptide(L)'
;MKLNTKTFMAIFIAVIMISSVLGFVFTFSPHSTGGAERIEFQNYVFVETHQGWMGFDDNENQILLSSDPRTVSTIQVPEISLVELNSANKVYVTSNPEDNLQNSAAYFEANIRPRLKSYLPACSADVKGCENAPLIDCSNALPATKVIQVALSNQSSVTYNNNCLLVQGNRFQVPLIFDALILKLSS
;
A
#
# COMPACT_ATOMS: atom_id res chain seq x y z
N MET A 1 -45.29 2.60 -42.90
CA MET A 1 -44.12 2.84 -43.78
C MET A 1 -43.39 1.51 -43.94
N LYS A 2 -43.39 0.88 -45.13
CA LYS A 2 -42.71 -0.41 -45.35
C LYS A 2 -41.21 -0.14 -45.47
N LEU A 3 -40.43 -0.48 -44.44
CA LEU A 3 -38.97 -0.42 -44.50
C LEU A 3 -38.47 -1.50 -45.46
N ASN A 4 -37.56 -1.12 -46.36
CA ASN A 4 -36.93 -2.04 -47.28
C ASN A 4 -36.04 -3.01 -46.49
N THR A 5 -36.06 -4.31 -46.81
CA THR A 5 -35.38 -5.37 -46.05
C THR A 5 -33.88 -5.10 -45.87
N LYS A 6 -33.25 -4.45 -46.85
CA LYS A 6 -31.84 -4.03 -46.79
C LYS A 6 -31.59 -2.95 -45.74
N THR A 7 -32.49 -1.98 -45.63
CA THR A 7 -32.41 -0.89 -44.64
C THR A 7 -32.62 -1.43 -43.22
N PHE A 8 -33.54 -2.38 -43.06
CA PHE A 8 -33.77 -3.05 -41.77
C PHE A 8 -32.52 -3.80 -41.28
N MET A 9 -31.86 -4.54 -42.18
CA MET A 9 -30.64 -5.27 -41.84
C MET A 9 -29.50 -4.34 -41.41
N ALA A 10 -29.32 -3.21 -42.08
CA ALA A 10 -28.27 -2.23 -41.72
C ALA A 10 -28.51 -1.60 -40.33
N ILE A 11 -29.77 -1.25 -40.02
CA ILE A 11 -30.14 -0.70 -38.70
C ILE A 11 -29.90 -1.74 -37.60
N PHE A 12 -30.26 -3.00 -37.84
CA PHE A 12 -30.05 -4.07 -36.87
C PHE A 12 -28.57 -4.27 -36.52
N ILE A 13 -27.68 -4.25 -37.52
CA ILE A 13 -26.23 -4.37 -37.31
C ILE A 13 -25.68 -3.17 -36.54
N ALA A 14 -26.14 -1.96 -36.86
CA ALA A 14 -25.73 -0.75 -36.13
C ALA A 14 -26.16 -0.79 -34.66
N VAL A 15 -27.37 -1.27 -34.36
CA VAL A 15 -27.84 -1.45 -32.99
C VAL A 15 -26.98 -2.45 -32.23
N ILE A 16 -26.61 -3.58 -32.85
CA ILE A 16 -25.72 -4.57 -32.21
C ILE A 16 -24.36 -3.95 -31.85
N MET A 17 -23.77 -3.17 -32.76
CA MET A 17 -22.46 -2.52 -32.50
C MET A 17 -22.53 -1.47 -31.38
N ILE A 18 -23.65 -0.76 -31.25
CA ILE A 18 -23.83 0.22 -30.17
C ILE A 18 -24.12 -0.51 -28.84
N SER A 19 -24.99 -1.52 -28.87
CA SER A 19 -25.33 -2.33 -27.70
C SER A 19 -24.14 -3.11 -27.14
N SER A 20 -23.16 -3.52 -27.97
CA SER A 20 -21.95 -4.18 -27.46
C SER A 20 -21.07 -3.25 -26.63
N VAL A 21 -21.02 -1.95 -26.97
CA VAL A 21 -20.27 -0.96 -26.18
C VAL A 21 -21.02 -0.62 -24.90
N LEU A 22 -22.35 -0.50 -24.97
CA LEU A 22 -23.18 -0.25 -23.78
C LEU A 22 -23.15 -1.42 -22.79
N GLY A 23 -23.13 -2.67 -23.28
CA GLY A 23 -22.97 -3.85 -22.44
C GLY A 23 -21.67 -3.82 -21.63
N PHE A 24 -20.56 -3.41 -22.25
CA PHE A 24 -19.28 -3.24 -21.55
C PHE A 24 -19.37 -2.17 -20.45
N VAL A 25 -19.94 -1.00 -20.76
CA VAL A 25 -20.08 0.09 -19.77
C VAL A 25 -20.98 -0.28 -18.59
N PHE A 26 -22.06 -1.03 -18.82
CA PHE A 26 -22.95 -1.48 -17.74
C PHE A 26 -22.39 -2.65 -16.92
N THR A 27 -21.48 -3.46 -17.47
CA THR A 27 -20.84 -4.55 -16.70
C THR A 27 -19.80 -4.03 -15.70
N PHE A 28 -19.36 -2.77 -15.82
CA PHE A 28 -18.56 -2.08 -14.79
C PHE A 28 -19.40 -1.38 -13.72
N SER A 29 -20.74 -1.53 -13.71
CA SER A 29 -21.53 -1.10 -12.56
C SER A 29 -21.20 -1.96 -11.34
N PRO A 30 -20.78 -1.38 -10.20
CA PRO A 30 -20.19 -2.11 -9.06
C PRO A 30 -21.06 -3.14 -8.33
N HIS A 31 -22.31 -3.36 -8.71
CA HIS A 31 -23.33 -3.81 -7.76
C HIS A 31 -23.90 -5.22 -7.95
N SER A 32 -23.52 -5.97 -8.97
CA SER A 32 -24.17 -7.28 -9.14
C SER A 32 -23.49 -8.16 -10.19
N THR A 33 -22.51 -8.95 -9.76
CA THR A 33 -22.23 -10.33 -10.21
C THR A 33 -20.88 -10.79 -9.63
N GLY A 34 -20.89 -11.54 -8.52
CA GLY A 34 -19.68 -12.17 -7.96
C GLY A 34 -18.51 -11.20 -7.68
N GLY A 35 -18.82 -9.92 -7.43
CA GLY A 35 -17.88 -8.82 -7.41
C GLY A 35 -17.03 -8.82 -6.14
N ALA A 36 -15.75 -8.53 -6.30
CA ALA A 36 -14.81 -8.34 -5.20
C ALA A 36 -15.42 -7.49 -4.08
N GLU A 37 -15.26 -7.93 -2.84
CA GLU A 37 -15.75 -7.22 -1.65
C GLU A 37 -15.21 -5.78 -1.68
N ARG A 38 -16.11 -4.80 -1.66
CA ARG A 38 -15.77 -3.38 -1.55
C ARG A 38 -16.01 -2.92 -0.12
N ILE A 39 -15.01 -2.30 0.49
CA ILE A 39 -15.09 -1.76 1.84
C ILE A 39 -14.75 -0.28 1.78
N GLU A 40 -15.66 0.54 2.28
CA GLU A 40 -15.37 1.94 2.59
C GLU A 40 -14.71 2.02 3.96
N PHE A 41 -13.51 2.57 4.02
CA PHE A 41 -12.76 2.74 5.25
C PHE A 41 -12.09 4.12 5.27
N GLN A 42 -12.52 4.97 6.21
CA GLN A 42 -12.17 6.40 6.24
C GLN A 42 -12.55 7.08 4.91
N ASN A 43 -11.61 7.72 4.23
CA ASN A 43 -11.83 8.37 2.94
C ASN A 43 -11.47 7.46 1.75
N TYR A 44 -11.19 6.18 2.00
CA TYR A 44 -10.74 5.23 0.99
C TYR A 44 -11.81 4.20 0.67
N VAL A 45 -11.84 3.77 -0.59
CA VAL A 45 -12.61 2.60 -1.03
C VAL A 45 -11.62 1.50 -1.38
N PHE A 46 -11.64 0.42 -0.62
CA PHE A 46 -10.81 -0.75 -0.85
C PHE A 46 -11.60 -1.83 -1.57
N VAL A 47 -10.92 -2.55 -2.46
CA VAL A 47 -11.43 -3.72 -3.19
C VAL A 47 -10.51 -4.90 -2.91
N GLU A 48 -11.06 -6.04 -2.53
CA GLU A 48 -10.29 -7.26 -2.33
C GLU A 48 -9.75 -7.81 -3.67
N THR A 49 -8.47 -8.15 -3.71
CA THR A 49 -7.77 -8.71 -4.87
C THR A 49 -6.98 -9.95 -4.45
N HIS A 50 -6.44 -10.69 -5.43
CA HIS A 50 -5.52 -11.80 -5.14
C HIS A 50 -4.23 -11.39 -4.41
N GLN A 51 -3.91 -10.09 -4.39
CA GLN A 51 -2.74 -9.52 -3.72
C GLN A 51 -3.11 -8.82 -2.40
N GLY A 52 -4.33 -8.97 -1.89
CA GLY A 52 -4.82 -8.25 -0.72
C GLY A 52 -5.76 -7.10 -1.09
N TRP A 53 -5.80 -6.06 -0.27
CA TRP A 53 -6.77 -4.96 -0.41
C TRP A 53 -6.17 -3.80 -1.18
N MET A 54 -6.79 -3.44 -2.30
CA MET A 54 -6.34 -2.34 -3.15
C MET A 54 -7.31 -1.16 -3.04
N GLY A 55 -6.78 0.03 -2.78
CA GLY A 55 -7.52 1.28 -2.77
C GLY A 55 -6.73 2.38 -3.46
N PHE A 56 -7.29 3.59 -3.50
CA PHE A 56 -6.63 4.78 -4.05
C PHE A 56 -6.81 5.94 -3.09
N ASP A 57 -5.76 6.75 -2.93
CA ASP A 57 -5.87 8.02 -2.20
C ASP A 57 -6.46 9.15 -3.06
N ASP A 58 -6.65 10.32 -2.47
CA ASP A 58 -7.19 11.52 -3.13
C ASP A 58 -6.35 11.98 -4.34
N ASN A 59 -5.09 11.56 -4.42
CA ASN A 59 -4.17 11.86 -5.52
C ASN A 59 -4.08 10.72 -6.54
N GLU A 60 -5.02 9.77 -6.51
CA GLU A 60 -5.06 8.57 -7.34
C GLU A 60 -3.83 7.65 -7.17
N ASN A 61 -3.06 7.78 -6.07
CA ASN A 61 -1.99 6.83 -5.80
C ASN A 61 -2.60 5.54 -5.26
N GLN A 62 -2.17 4.43 -5.82
CA GLN A 62 -2.55 3.12 -5.34
C GLN A 62 -2.09 2.93 -3.87
N ILE A 63 -2.99 2.40 -3.06
CA ILE A 63 -2.74 1.86 -1.73
C ILE A 63 -2.97 0.36 -1.79
N LEU A 64 -1.98 -0.43 -1.38
CA LEU A 64 -2.08 -1.88 -1.32
C LEU A 64 -1.81 -2.36 0.10
N LEU A 65 -2.80 -2.95 0.74
CA LEU A 65 -2.69 -3.52 2.08
C LEU A 65 -2.69 -5.04 2.01
N SER A 66 -1.86 -5.67 2.84
CA SER A 66 -1.85 -7.13 2.98
C SER A 66 -3.02 -7.66 3.81
N SER A 67 -3.65 -6.79 4.61
CA SER A 67 -4.65 -7.14 5.62
C SER A 67 -5.93 -6.32 5.44
N ASP A 68 -7.02 -6.80 6.04
CA ASP A 68 -8.32 -6.11 6.02
C ASP A 68 -8.22 -4.73 6.71
N PRO A 69 -8.54 -3.62 6.01
CA PRO A 69 -8.44 -2.25 6.56
C PRO A 69 -9.13 -2.07 7.92
N ARG A 70 -10.23 -2.80 8.17
CA ARG A 70 -11.00 -2.75 9.42
C ARG A 70 -10.17 -3.24 10.60
N THR A 71 -9.37 -4.29 10.41
CA THR A 71 -8.54 -4.88 11.47
C THR A 71 -7.36 -3.98 11.86
N VAL A 72 -6.81 -3.32 10.85
CA VAL A 72 -5.65 -2.42 10.95
C VAL A 72 -5.96 -1.17 11.79
N SER A 73 -7.22 -0.72 11.81
CA SER A 73 -7.69 0.45 12.57
C SER A 73 -7.46 0.38 14.09
N THR A 74 -7.26 -0.82 14.63
CA THR A 74 -7.05 -1.04 16.07
C THR A 74 -5.61 -0.78 16.50
N ILE A 75 -4.68 -0.67 15.54
CA ILE A 75 -3.25 -0.48 15.80
C ILE A 75 -2.98 1.01 16.01
N GLN A 76 -2.44 1.34 17.18
CA GLN A 76 -2.02 2.70 17.49
C GLN A 76 -0.70 3.00 16.78
N VAL A 77 -0.74 3.99 15.89
CA VAL A 77 0.43 4.53 15.21
C VAL A 77 0.69 5.94 15.76
N PRO A 78 1.93 6.29 16.12
CA PRO A 78 2.26 7.64 16.58
C PRO A 78 1.92 8.69 15.50
N GLU A 79 1.74 9.93 15.93
CA GLU A 79 1.58 11.05 14.99
C GLU A 79 2.89 11.23 14.20
N ILE A 80 2.86 10.79 12.95
CA ILE A 80 3.93 10.93 11.96
C ILE A 80 3.28 11.25 10.61
N SER A 81 3.94 12.10 9.83
CA SER A 81 3.48 12.47 8.49
C SER A 81 4.56 12.20 7.44
N LEU A 82 4.11 11.96 6.22
CA LEU A 82 5.01 11.83 5.07
C LEU A 82 5.82 13.12 4.83
N VAL A 83 5.24 14.29 5.12
CA VAL A 83 5.93 15.59 5.05
C VAL A 83 7.11 15.63 5.99
N GLU A 84 6.95 15.13 7.21
CA GLU A 84 8.03 15.08 8.19
C GLU A 84 9.15 14.13 7.75
N LEU A 85 8.82 12.94 7.24
CA LEU A 85 9.82 12.02 6.69
C LEU A 85 10.58 12.65 5.51
N ASN A 86 9.88 13.35 4.64
CA ASN A 86 10.42 14.05 3.47
C ASN A 86 11.16 15.36 3.78
N SER A 87 11.22 15.77 5.05
CA SER A 87 12.02 16.93 5.48
C SER A 87 13.52 16.60 5.59
N ALA A 88 13.88 15.32 5.68
CA ALA A 88 15.26 14.87 5.71
C ALA A 88 15.86 14.69 4.32
N ASN A 89 17.19 14.78 4.24
CA ASN A 89 17.93 14.52 3.00
C ASN A 89 17.92 13.03 2.64
N LYS A 90 17.84 12.16 3.65
CA LYS A 90 17.89 10.71 3.52
C LYS A 90 16.86 10.07 4.45
N VAL A 91 16.13 9.10 3.95
CA VAL A 91 15.32 8.18 4.76
C VAL A 91 15.86 6.78 4.53
N TYR A 92 16.48 6.21 5.56
CA TYR A 92 16.92 4.83 5.53
C TYR A 92 15.77 3.92 5.96
N VAL A 93 15.54 2.84 5.24
CA VAL A 93 14.63 1.77 5.66
C VAL A 93 15.47 0.55 5.95
N THR A 94 15.47 0.14 7.21
CA THR A 94 16.40 -0.85 7.75
C THR A 94 15.66 -2.03 8.36
N SER A 95 16.14 -3.23 8.04
CA SER A 95 15.62 -4.49 8.58
C SER A 95 16.74 -5.53 8.64
N ASN A 96 16.52 -6.60 9.40
CA ASN A 96 17.39 -7.76 9.39
C ASN A 96 16.85 -8.79 8.35
N PRO A 97 17.59 -9.15 7.30
CA PRO A 97 17.12 -10.10 6.30
C PRO A 97 16.85 -11.51 6.87
N GLU A 98 17.46 -11.90 8.00
CA GLU A 98 17.22 -13.18 8.66
C GLU A 98 15.83 -13.26 9.33
N ASP A 99 15.16 -12.11 9.53
CA ASP A 99 13.83 -12.06 10.13
C ASP A 99 12.73 -12.64 9.20
N ASN A 100 13.05 -12.79 7.91
CA ASN A 100 12.16 -13.33 6.87
C ASN A 100 10.86 -12.51 6.69
N LEU A 101 10.98 -11.18 6.69
CA LEU A 101 9.88 -10.23 6.54
C LEU A 101 9.73 -9.70 5.10
N GLN A 102 10.34 -10.34 4.10
CA GLN A 102 10.43 -9.82 2.73
C GLN A 102 9.06 -9.56 2.11
N ASN A 103 8.08 -10.44 2.34
CA ASN A 103 6.73 -10.26 1.81
C ASN A 103 6.07 -9.01 2.38
N SER A 104 6.09 -8.84 3.72
CA SER A 104 5.52 -7.66 4.37
C SER A 104 6.25 -6.38 3.99
N ALA A 105 7.59 -6.43 3.94
CA ALA A 105 8.41 -5.31 3.51
C ALA A 105 8.06 -4.89 2.07
N ALA A 106 7.78 -5.83 1.17
CA ALA A 106 7.39 -5.51 -0.21
C ALA A 106 6.09 -4.69 -0.29
N TYR A 107 5.08 -4.99 0.53
CA TYR A 107 3.86 -4.17 0.61
C TYR A 107 4.18 -2.75 1.11
N PHE A 108 4.95 -2.65 2.20
CA PHE A 108 5.38 -1.36 2.73
C PHE A 108 6.16 -0.55 1.69
N GLU A 109 7.13 -1.16 1.02
CA GLU A 109 7.92 -0.53 -0.03
C GLU A 109 7.06 -0.07 -1.22
N ALA A 110 6.13 -0.91 -1.70
CA ALA A 110 5.27 -0.57 -2.84
C ALA A 110 4.43 0.68 -2.58
N ASN A 111 4.00 0.91 -1.33
CA ASN A 111 3.20 2.06 -0.94
C ASN A 111 4.05 3.28 -0.62
N ILE A 112 5.15 3.11 0.12
CA ILE A 112 5.90 4.21 0.73
C ILE A 112 7.02 4.72 -0.18
N ARG A 113 7.72 3.84 -0.91
CA ARG A 113 8.86 4.24 -1.75
C ARG A 113 8.51 5.29 -2.80
N PRO A 114 7.39 5.21 -3.54
CA PRO A 114 7.03 6.24 -4.51
C PRO A 114 6.73 7.61 -3.89
N ARG A 115 6.45 7.63 -2.58
CA ARG A 115 6.00 8.81 -1.83
C ARG A 115 7.13 9.49 -1.04
N LEU A 116 8.25 8.80 -0.88
CA LEU A 116 9.46 9.34 -0.26
C LEU A 116 10.37 9.99 -1.32
N LYS A 117 10.87 11.18 -1.02
CA LYS A 117 11.85 11.90 -1.88
C LYS A 117 13.20 11.18 -1.95
N SER A 118 13.57 10.50 -0.87
CA SER A 118 14.86 9.83 -0.71
C SER A 118 14.65 8.54 0.06
N TYR A 119 14.78 7.40 -0.63
CA TYR A 119 14.61 6.06 -0.08
C TYR A 119 15.94 5.30 -0.21
N LEU A 120 16.52 4.89 0.90
CA LEU A 120 17.77 4.14 0.92
C LEU A 120 17.59 2.84 1.73
N PRO A 121 17.66 1.66 1.09
CA PRO A 121 17.65 0.40 1.84
C PRO A 121 18.93 0.27 2.66
N ALA A 122 18.80 -0.28 3.87
CA ALA A 122 19.89 -0.54 4.79
C ALA A 122 19.65 -1.84 5.57
N CYS A 123 20.69 -2.33 6.24
CA CYS A 123 20.60 -3.46 7.15
C CYS A 123 20.78 -3.01 8.59
N SER A 124 20.10 -3.68 9.52
CA SER A 124 20.24 -3.40 10.96
C SER A 124 21.39 -4.17 11.62
N ALA A 125 21.95 -5.17 10.94
CA ALA A 125 23.02 -6.02 11.44
C ALA A 125 23.89 -6.54 10.29
N ASP A 126 25.15 -6.88 10.61
CA ASP A 126 26.08 -7.54 9.69
C ASP A 126 25.78 -9.03 9.60
N VAL A 127 24.85 -9.38 8.70
CA VAL A 127 24.37 -10.74 8.46
C VAL A 127 24.44 -11.07 6.97
N LYS A 128 24.29 -12.36 6.64
CA LYS A 128 24.31 -12.82 5.25
C LYS A 128 23.24 -12.09 4.41
N GLY A 129 23.65 -11.51 3.29
CA GLY A 129 22.81 -10.69 2.42
C GLY A 129 22.92 -9.18 2.66
N CYS A 130 23.71 -8.74 3.65
CA CYS A 130 23.98 -7.33 3.95
C CYS A 130 25.39 -6.87 3.57
N GLU A 131 26.16 -7.67 2.84
CA GLU A 131 27.61 -7.44 2.61
C GLU A 131 27.90 -6.12 1.87
N ASN A 132 26.93 -5.62 1.09
CA ASN A 132 27.05 -4.37 0.32
C ASN A 132 26.06 -3.29 0.79
N ALA A 133 25.29 -3.56 1.84
CA ALA A 133 24.30 -2.62 2.36
C ALA A 133 24.89 -1.82 3.52
N PRO A 134 24.53 -0.53 3.69
CA PRO A 134 24.95 0.22 4.85
C PRO A 134 24.31 -0.36 6.12
N LEU A 135 25.09 -0.47 7.19
CA LEU A 135 24.60 -0.87 8.51
C LEU A 135 24.06 0.38 9.22
N ILE A 136 22.73 0.49 9.28
CA ILE A 136 22.02 1.64 9.85
C ILE A 136 20.93 1.13 10.79
N ASP A 137 20.85 1.73 11.98
CA ASP A 137 19.79 1.53 12.96
C ASP A 137 19.28 2.88 13.51
N CYS A 138 18.34 2.84 14.45
CA CYS A 138 17.80 4.05 15.07
C CYS A 138 18.85 4.92 15.78
N SER A 139 20.01 4.38 16.18
CA SER A 139 21.08 5.17 16.81
C SER A 139 21.76 6.12 15.82
N ASN A 140 21.64 5.85 14.51
CA ASN A 140 22.15 6.70 13.44
C ASN A 140 21.16 7.81 13.02
N ALA A 141 19.98 7.87 13.62
CA ALA A 141 18.97 8.86 13.27
C ALA A 141 19.40 10.28 13.67
N LEU A 142 19.36 11.19 12.70
CA LEU A 142 19.76 12.60 12.82
C LEU A 142 18.69 13.49 12.18
N PRO A 143 18.67 14.81 12.43
CA PRO A 143 17.69 15.70 11.80
C PRO A 143 17.70 15.63 10.26
N ALA A 144 18.87 15.47 9.65
CA ALA A 144 19.03 15.33 8.19
C ALA A 144 18.91 13.88 7.69
N THR A 145 18.72 12.91 8.57
CA THR A 145 18.70 11.46 8.25
C THR A 145 17.65 10.75 9.12
N LYS A 146 16.48 10.48 8.55
CA LYS A 146 15.47 9.67 9.22
C LYS A 146 15.78 8.18 9.04
N VAL A 147 15.36 7.37 9.99
CA VAL A 147 15.47 5.91 9.93
C VAL A 147 14.09 5.30 10.18
N ILE A 148 13.69 4.36 9.33
CA ILE A 148 12.53 3.48 9.53
C ILE A 148 13.10 2.10 9.81
N GLN A 149 13.11 1.68 11.07
CA GLN A 149 13.67 0.41 11.49
C GLN A 149 12.57 -0.58 11.81
N VAL A 150 12.74 -1.82 11.33
CA VAL A 150 11.86 -2.94 11.60
C VAL A 150 12.64 -3.97 12.40
N ALA A 151 12.09 -4.41 13.53
CA ALA A 151 12.72 -5.40 14.39
C ALA A 151 11.70 -6.41 14.91
N LEU A 152 12.02 -7.71 14.85
CA LEU A 152 11.19 -8.72 15.49
C LEU A 152 11.22 -8.59 17.03
N SER A 153 10.03 -8.66 17.64
CA SER A 153 9.85 -8.60 19.09
C SER A 153 8.62 -9.39 19.52
N ASN A 154 8.58 -9.83 20.78
CA ASN A 154 7.39 -10.45 21.37
C ASN A 154 6.27 -9.44 21.67
N GLN A 155 6.60 -8.15 21.68
CA GLN A 155 5.66 -7.06 21.89
C GLN A 155 5.55 -6.23 20.61
N SER A 156 4.31 -5.93 20.22
CA SER A 156 4.02 -5.03 19.10
C SER A 156 4.07 -3.57 19.56
N SER A 157 4.87 -2.75 18.89
CA SER A 157 4.92 -1.32 19.14
C SER A 157 5.30 -0.56 17.87
N VAL A 158 4.80 0.67 17.77
CA VAL A 158 5.27 1.65 16.79
C VAL A 158 5.64 2.89 17.57
N THR A 159 6.90 3.29 17.49
CA THR A 159 7.38 4.49 18.18
C THR A 159 8.11 5.36 17.20
N TYR A 160 7.90 6.68 17.31
CA TYR A 160 8.60 7.65 16.53
C TYR A 160 9.29 8.64 17.45
N ASN A 161 10.60 8.50 17.62
CA ASN A 161 11.40 9.28 18.55
C ASN A 161 12.75 9.62 17.91
N ASN A 162 13.22 10.85 18.13
CA ASN A 162 14.54 11.30 17.67
C ASN A 162 14.82 10.99 16.19
N ASN A 163 13.85 11.24 15.31
CA ASN A 163 13.97 10.99 13.86
C ASN A 163 14.01 9.49 13.46
N CYS A 164 13.78 8.57 14.39
CA CYS A 164 13.62 7.15 14.09
C CYS A 164 12.17 6.69 14.26
N LEU A 165 11.62 6.05 13.24
CA LEU A 165 10.40 5.27 13.30
C LEU A 165 10.78 3.81 13.55
N LEU A 166 10.59 3.33 14.77
CA LEU A 166 10.85 1.95 15.14
C LEU A 166 9.54 1.15 15.14
N VAL A 167 9.50 0.13 14.29
CA VAL A 167 8.42 -0.84 14.16
C VAL A 167 8.86 -2.15 14.80
N GLN A 168 8.16 -2.59 15.84
CA GLN A 168 8.42 -3.85 16.51
C GLN A 168 7.19 -4.73 16.53
N GLY A 169 7.39 -6.03 16.43
CA GLY A 169 6.33 -7.03 16.56
C GLY A 169 6.78 -8.39 16.09
N ASN A 170 5.94 -9.40 16.26
CA ASN A 170 6.23 -10.73 15.71
C ASN A 170 5.87 -10.78 14.20
N ARG A 171 6.20 -11.90 13.55
CA ARG A 171 5.98 -12.11 12.09
C ARG A 171 4.53 -11.94 11.63
N PHE A 172 3.55 -12.09 12.53
CA PHE A 172 2.13 -11.90 12.22
C PHE A 172 1.65 -10.48 12.48
N GLN A 173 2.30 -9.77 13.40
CA GLN A 173 1.93 -8.40 13.78
C GLN A 173 2.57 -7.35 12.87
N VAL A 174 3.80 -7.55 12.43
CA VAL A 174 4.52 -6.60 11.55
C VAL A 174 3.73 -6.27 10.26
N PRO A 175 3.15 -7.23 9.51
CA PRO A 175 2.32 -6.90 8.35
C PRO A 175 1.15 -5.96 8.68
N LEU A 176 0.43 -6.23 9.77
CA LEU A 176 -0.68 -5.38 10.21
C LEU A 176 -0.21 -3.98 10.59
N ILE A 177 0.95 -3.88 11.25
CA ILE A 177 1.55 -2.61 11.63
C ILE A 177 1.99 -1.81 10.39
N PHE A 178 2.56 -2.47 9.38
CA PHE A 178 2.89 -1.82 8.12
C PHE A 178 1.66 -1.30 7.41
N ASP A 179 0.59 -2.09 7.33
CA ASP A 179 -0.67 -1.65 6.74
C ASP A 179 -1.23 -0.42 7.50
N ALA A 180 -1.10 -0.39 8.84
CA ALA A 180 -1.51 0.76 9.65
C ALA A 180 -0.68 2.02 9.37
N LEU A 181 0.63 1.84 9.24
CA LEU A 181 1.55 2.91 8.86
C LEU A 181 1.29 3.42 7.44
N ILE A 182 1.00 2.53 6.49
CA ILE A 182 0.64 2.91 5.13
C ILE A 182 -0.58 3.82 5.15
N LEU A 183 -1.65 3.43 5.85
CA LEU A 183 -2.85 4.25 5.98
C LEU A 183 -2.55 5.61 6.62
N LYS A 184 -1.80 5.63 7.73
CA LYS A 184 -1.43 6.86 8.44
C LYS A 184 -0.57 7.81 7.60
N LEU A 185 0.31 7.28 6.76
CA LEU A 185 1.17 8.07 5.87
C LEU A 185 0.50 8.44 4.54
N SER A 186 -0.68 7.89 4.27
CA SER A 186 -1.50 8.16 3.08
C SER A 186 -2.54 9.25 3.29
N SER A 187 -2.86 9.56 4.55
CA SER A 187 -3.80 10.63 4.93
C SER A 187 -3.10 11.98 4.99
#